data_AF-A0A431W377-F1
#
_entry.id   AF-A0A431W377-F1
#
_cell.length_a   1.000
_cell.length_b   1.000
_cell.length_c   1.000
_cell.angle_alpha   90.00
_cell.angle_beta   90.00
_cell.angle_gamma   90.00
#
_symmetry.space_group_name_H-M   'P 1'
#
loop_
_entity.id
_entity.type
_entity.pdbx_description
1 polymer ?
#
loop_
_entity_poly.entity_id
_entity_poly.type
_entity_poly.pdbx_seq_one_letter_code
_entity_poly.pdbx_strand_id
1 'polypeptide(L)'
;MPAVRSIPVDDLREPFYEFRFFFEAGVHVCLWSANEDARHCFGYPVPLRDLILPRDLTLWGEALMERWDDAVGWYGPPMPWNEGEEAYFHGEVGRFLDALERALGREYRLIRCGPWAGSSG
;
A
#
# COMPACT_ATOMS: atom_id res chain seq x y z
N MET A 1 32.92 24.76 -26.97
CA MET A 1 32.35 23.40 -26.85
C MET A 1 32.38 23.03 -25.37
N PRO A 2 31.27 23.01 -24.63
CA PRO A 2 31.31 22.58 -23.24
C PRO A 2 31.28 21.04 -23.17
N ALA A 3 32.05 20.51 -22.23
CA ALA A 3 32.26 19.08 -22.02
C ALA A 3 30.95 18.31 -21.80
N VAL A 4 30.79 17.20 -22.51
CA VAL A 4 29.82 16.15 -22.17
C VAL A 4 30.16 15.66 -20.76
N ARG A 5 29.32 16.00 -19.79
CA ARG A 5 29.33 15.33 -18.48
C ARG A 5 28.76 13.94 -18.71
N SER A 6 29.63 12.94 -18.73
CA SER A 6 29.22 11.54 -18.58
C SER A 6 28.54 11.40 -17.22
N ILE A 7 27.22 11.24 -17.20
CA ILE A 7 26.51 10.76 -16.03
C ILE A 7 26.72 9.24 -16.01
N PRO A 8 27.41 8.66 -15.02
CA PRO A 8 27.54 7.22 -14.95
C PRO A 8 26.28 6.63 -14.32
N VAL A 9 25.77 5.59 -15.00
CA VAL A 9 24.85 4.52 -14.59
C VAL A 9 23.50 4.96 -13.99
N ASP A 10 22.43 4.47 -14.62
CA ASP A 10 21.21 4.10 -13.91
C ASP A 10 21.51 3.58 -12.48
N ASP A 11 20.61 3.88 -11.54
CA ASP A 11 20.14 2.88 -10.55
C ASP A 11 20.40 2.99 -9.03
N LEU A 12 20.55 4.18 -8.43
CA LEU A 12 20.57 4.32 -6.95
C LEU A 12 19.87 5.58 -6.37
N ARG A 13 18.70 5.98 -6.88
CA ARG A 13 17.87 6.89 -6.08
C ARG A 13 17.15 6.06 -5.02
N GLU A 14 17.43 6.35 -3.75
CA GLU A 14 16.61 5.86 -2.64
C GLU A 14 15.14 6.26 -2.89
N PRO A 15 14.18 5.40 -2.50
CA PRO A 15 12.77 5.72 -2.66
C PRO A 15 12.46 7.05 -1.98
N PHE A 16 11.83 7.95 -2.73
CA PHE A 16 11.57 9.32 -2.29
C PHE A 16 10.28 9.41 -1.47
N TYR A 17 9.32 8.52 -1.70
CA TYR A 17 8.04 8.50 -1.00
C TYR A 17 7.87 7.22 -0.21
N GLU A 18 7.71 7.32 1.10
CA GLU A 18 7.45 6.16 1.95
C GLU A 18 5.98 6.11 2.36
N PHE A 19 5.33 4.95 2.21
CA PHE A 19 3.97 4.69 2.65
C PHE A 19 3.94 3.50 3.61
N ARG A 20 3.24 3.63 4.75
CA ARG A 20 2.86 2.50 5.59
C ARG A 20 1.56 1.89 5.09
N PHE A 21 1.52 0.58 5.00
CA PHE A 21 0.31 -0.17 4.73
C PHE A 21 -0.23 -0.80 6.02
N PHE A 22 -1.45 -0.42 6.37
CA PHE A 22 -2.30 -1.11 7.33
C PHE A 22 -3.75 -0.67 7.12
N PHE A 23 -4.69 -1.52 7.51
CA PHE A 23 -6.10 -1.17 7.53
C PHE A 23 -6.45 -0.43 8.82
N GLU A 24 -7.16 0.68 8.69
CA GLU A 24 -7.84 1.34 9.80
C GLU A 24 -9.34 1.29 9.53
N ALA A 25 -10.08 0.68 10.46
CA ALA A 25 -11.50 0.46 10.28
C ALA A 25 -12.24 1.80 10.16
N GLY A 26 -13.11 1.92 9.15
CA GLY A 26 -13.96 3.09 8.99
C GLY A 26 -13.34 4.32 8.32
N VAL A 27 -12.05 4.27 7.98
CA VAL A 27 -11.38 5.35 7.23
C VAL A 27 -11.39 5.07 5.73
N HIS A 28 -11.59 3.81 5.34
CA HIS A 28 -11.58 3.33 3.95
C HIS A 28 -10.33 3.78 3.17
N VAL A 29 -9.18 3.78 3.87
CA VAL A 29 -7.85 3.99 3.31
C VAL A 29 -6.89 2.96 3.91
N CYS A 30 -5.93 2.49 3.12
CA CYS A 30 -4.92 1.51 3.54
C CYS A 30 -3.48 2.01 3.43
N LEU A 31 -3.24 3.24 2.94
CA LEU A 31 -1.91 3.84 2.81
C LEU A 31 -1.77 5.13 3.61
N TRP A 32 -0.61 5.27 4.24
CA TRP A 32 -0.31 6.34 5.18
C TRP A 32 1.10 6.89 4.90
N SER A 33 1.22 8.17 4.61
CA SER A 33 2.54 8.80 4.42
C SER A 33 3.46 8.57 5.61
N ALA A 34 4.66 8.07 5.35
CA ALA A 34 5.64 7.68 6.36
C ALA A 34 6.87 8.60 6.42
N ASN A 35 7.06 9.46 5.40
CA ASN A 35 8.04 10.54 5.40
C ASN A 35 7.40 11.89 5.04
N GLU A 36 8.14 12.99 5.24
CA GLU A 36 7.65 14.35 5.00
C GLU A 36 7.36 14.62 3.52
N ASP A 37 8.20 14.10 2.62
CA ASP A 37 8.02 14.24 1.17
C ASP A 37 6.70 13.61 0.71
N ALA A 38 6.39 12.38 1.17
CA ALA A 38 5.10 11.74 0.87
C ALA A 38 3.94 12.53 1.46
N ARG A 39 4.07 13.01 2.70
CA ARG A 39 3.02 13.80 3.36
C ARG A 39 2.75 15.12 2.65
N HIS A 40 3.79 15.78 2.15
CA HIS A 40 3.67 17.04 1.43
C HIS A 40 3.03 16.85 0.05
N CYS A 41 3.36 15.76 -0.65
CA CYS A 41 2.83 15.47 -1.98
C CYS A 41 1.43 14.85 -1.97
N PHE A 42 1.14 13.94 -1.03
CA PHE A 42 -0.06 13.09 -1.04
C PHE A 42 -0.96 13.27 0.20
N GLY A 43 -0.52 14.00 1.23
CA GLY A 43 -1.28 14.15 2.47
C GLY A 43 -1.15 12.95 3.42
N TYR A 44 -2.10 12.83 4.35
CA TYR A 44 -2.19 11.75 5.33
C TYR A 44 -3.63 11.68 5.86
N PRO A 45 -4.43 10.65 5.54
CA PRO A 45 -4.11 9.42 4.80
C PRO A 45 -3.90 9.62 3.29
N VAL A 46 -3.46 8.57 2.58
CA VAL A 46 -3.20 8.56 1.12
C VAL A 46 -4.21 7.64 0.40
N PRO A 47 -5.29 8.17 -0.17
CA PRO A 47 -6.23 7.38 -0.97
C PRO A 47 -5.55 6.73 -2.19
N LEU A 48 -5.89 5.47 -2.49
CA LEU A 48 -5.34 4.78 -3.67
C LEU A 48 -5.65 5.50 -5.00
N ARG A 49 -6.78 6.20 -5.06
CA ARG A 49 -7.19 7.00 -6.23
C ARG A 49 -6.31 8.24 -6.50
N ASP A 50 -5.55 8.68 -5.49
CA ASP A 50 -4.65 9.82 -5.62
C ASP A 50 -3.27 9.40 -6.19
N LEU A 51 -3.06 8.09 -6.37
CA LEU A 51 -1.89 7.49 -6.99
C LEU A 51 -2.17 7.10 -8.44
N ILE A 52 -1.14 7.13 -9.28
CA ILE A 52 -1.23 6.68 -10.68
C ILE A 52 -1.11 5.15 -10.69
N LEU A 53 -2.22 4.46 -10.41
CA LEU A 53 -2.30 3.00 -10.35
C LEU A 53 -3.25 2.45 -11.44
N PRO A 54 -3.06 1.19 -11.88
CA PRO A 54 -4.06 0.51 -12.70
C PRO A 54 -5.42 0.46 -11.99
N ARG A 55 -6.50 0.75 -12.73
CA ARG A 55 -7.86 0.81 -12.17
C ARG A 55 -8.25 -0.47 -11.41
N ASP A 56 -7.92 -1.63 -11.96
CA ASP A 56 -8.27 -2.92 -11.34
C ASP A 56 -7.53 -3.13 -10.01
N LEU A 57 -6.32 -2.58 -9.88
CA LEU A 57 -5.56 -2.63 -8.63
C LEU A 57 -6.18 -1.71 -7.57
N THR A 58 -6.62 -0.51 -7.94
CA THR A 58 -7.36 0.39 -7.04
C THR A 58 -8.64 -0.27 -6.53
N LEU A 59 -9.43 -0.86 -7.42
CA LEU A 59 -10.67 -1.56 -7.05
C LEU A 59 -10.42 -2.77 -6.16
N TRP A 60 -9.33 -3.50 -6.39
CA TRP A 60 -8.94 -4.61 -5.52
C TRP A 60 -8.62 -4.13 -4.10
N GLY A 61 -7.87 -3.03 -3.97
CA GLY A 61 -7.60 -2.43 -2.67
C GLY A 61 -8.87 -1.98 -1.95
N GLU A 62 -9.80 -1.33 -2.66
CA GLU A 62 -11.11 -0.92 -2.13
C GLU A 62 -11.93 -2.12 -1.61
N ALA A 63 -11.98 -3.21 -2.37
CA ALA A 63 -12.66 -4.43 -1.94
C ALA A 63 -12.03 -5.08 -0.69
N LEU A 64 -10.70 -5.01 -0.55
CA LEU A 64 -10.03 -5.50 0.66
C LEU A 64 -10.35 -4.64 1.89
N MET A 65 -10.42 -3.31 1.72
CA MET A 65 -10.81 -2.39 2.80
C MET A 65 -12.24 -2.61 3.25
N GLU A 66 -13.18 -2.78 2.31
CA GLU A 66 -14.58 -3.08 2.62
C GLU A 66 -14.71 -4.40 3.38
N ARG A 67 -14.03 -5.44 2.92
CA ARG A 67 -14.04 -6.75 3.59
C ARG A 67 -13.45 -6.68 5.01
N TRP A 68 -12.42 -5.86 5.23
CA TRP A 68 -11.87 -5.62 6.56
C TRP A 68 -12.86 -4.88 7.48
N ASP A 69 -13.51 -3.83 6.97
CA ASP A 69 -14.52 -3.06 7.72
C ASP A 69 -15.70 -3.93 8.17
N ASP A 70 -16.15 -4.85 7.30
CA ASP A 70 -17.18 -5.84 7.60
C ASP A 70 -16.78 -6.81 8.72
N ALA A 71 -15.53 -7.28 8.69
CA ALA A 71 -15.03 -8.23 9.69
C ALA A 71 -14.91 -7.60 11.07
N VAL A 72 -14.46 -6.34 11.13
CA VAL A 72 -14.36 -5.57 12.39
C VAL A 72 -15.72 -5.08 12.87
N GLY A 73 -16.71 -4.96 11.99
CA GLY A 73 -18.04 -4.48 12.32
C GLY A 73 -18.07 -2.97 12.55
N TRP A 74 -17.39 -2.20 11.70
CA TRP A 74 -17.40 -0.74 11.85
C TRP A 74 -18.76 -0.13 11.53
N TYR A 75 -19.42 -0.60 10.46
CA TYR A 75 -20.73 -0.10 10.02
C TYR A 75 -21.92 -0.91 10.57
N GLY A 76 -21.68 -1.96 11.37
CA GLY A 76 -22.69 -2.92 11.79
C GLY A 76 -22.15 -3.99 12.74
N PRO A 77 -22.90 -5.05 13.07
CA PRO A 77 -22.36 -6.14 13.87
C PRO A 77 -21.14 -6.76 13.15
N PRO A 78 -20.04 -7.08 13.87
CA PRO A 78 -18.89 -7.71 13.25
C PRO A 78 -19.26 -9.04 12.62
N MET A 79 -18.71 -9.29 11.44
CA MET A 79 -18.78 -10.58 10.76
C MET A 79 -17.40 -11.27 10.84
N PRO A 80 -17.03 -11.80 12.01
CA PRO A 80 -15.70 -12.37 12.20
C PRO A 80 -15.48 -13.54 11.25
N TRP A 81 -14.30 -13.56 10.64
CA TRP A 81 -13.87 -14.64 9.77
C TRP A 81 -13.62 -15.92 10.57
N ASN A 82 -13.89 -17.05 9.93
CA ASN A 82 -13.28 -18.31 10.36
C ASN A 82 -11.80 -18.37 9.93
N GLU A 83 -11.04 -19.33 10.46
CA GLU A 83 -9.60 -19.47 10.18
C GLU A 83 -9.28 -19.57 8.68
N GLY A 84 -10.13 -20.25 7.89
CA GLY A 84 -9.96 -20.36 6.44
C GLY A 84 -10.19 -19.04 5.71
N GLU A 85 -11.15 -18.25 6.15
CA GLU A 85 -11.44 -16.92 5.60
C GLU A 85 -10.35 -15.91 5.95
N GLU A 86 -9.82 -15.97 7.17
CA GLU A 86 -8.70 -15.14 7.62
C GLU A 86 -7.43 -15.47 6.83
N ALA A 87 -7.08 -16.75 6.71
CA ALA A 87 -5.94 -17.19 5.91
C ALA A 87 -6.07 -16.80 4.43
N TYR A 88 -7.27 -16.93 3.87
CA TYR A 88 -7.55 -16.46 2.50
C TYR A 88 -7.35 -14.95 2.38
N PHE A 89 -7.94 -14.17 3.29
CA PHE A 89 -7.80 -12.71 3.28
C PHE A 89 -6.33 -12.30 3.40
N HIS A 90 -5.56 -12.95 4.26
CA HIS A 90 -4.13 -12.67 4.40
C HIS A 90 -3.34 -12.96 3.12
N GLY A 91 -3.64 -14.09 2.46
CA GLY A 91 -3.04 -14.41 1.17
C GLY A 91 -3.38 -13.39 0.09
N GLU A 92 -4.62 -12.92 0.05
CA GLU A 92 -5.06 -11.89 -0.90
C GLU A 92 -4.39 -10.54 -0.64
N VAL A 93 -4.28 -10.11 0.62
CA VAL A 93 -3.56 -8.90 0.99
C VAL A 93 -2.09 -9.00 0.57
N GLY A 94 -1.44 -10.15 0.80
CA GLY A 94 -0.06 -10.37 0.36
C GLY A 94 0.11 -10.17 -1.15
N ARG A 95 -0.76 -10.78 -1.97
CA ARG A 95 -0.74 -10.64 -3.43
C ARG A 95 -1.03 -9.20 -3.88
N PHE A 96 -1.96 -8.52 -3.22
CA PHE A 96 -2.25 -7.11 -3.47
C PHE A 96 -1.02 -6.25 -3.18
N LEU A 97 -0.32 -6.47 -2.07
CA LEU A 97 0.89 -5.70 -1.72
C LEU A 97 2.03 -5.92 -2.71
N ASP A 98 2.23 -7.17 -3.16
CA ASP A 98 3.22 -7.47 -4.20
C ASP A 98 2.87 -6.77 -5.54
N ALA A 99 1.58 -6.71 -5.90
CA ALA A 99 1.13 -6.00 -7.09
C ALA A 99 1.26 -4.48 -6.93
N LEU A 100 0.97 -3.95 -5.74
CA LEU A 100 1.07 -2.53 -5.41
C LEU A 100 2.52 -2.04 -5.46
N GLU A 101 3.46 -2.77 -4.86
CA GLU A 101 4.89 -2.44 -4.91
C GLU A 101 5.40 -2.38 -6.35
N ARG A 102 4.98 -3.32 -7.21
CA ARG A 102 5.33 -3.31 -8.64
C ARG A 102 4.72 -2.13 -9.40
N ALA A 103 3.47 -1.77 -9.09
CA ALA A 103 2.76 -0.69 -9.75
C ALA A 103 3.26 0.70 -9.34
N LEU A 104 3.62 0.89 -8.06
CA LEU A 104 4.21 2.11 -7.56
C LEU A 104 5.60 2.36 -8.18
N GLY A 105 6.39 1.30 -8.35
CA GLY A 105 7.73 1.40 -8.89
C GLY A 105 8.74 1.92 -7.87
N ARG A 106 9.93 2.29 -8.37
CA ARG A 106 11.14 2.44 -7.55
C ARG A 106 11.22 3.74 -6.76
N GLU A 107 10.39 4.72 -7.08
CA GLU A 107 10.33 6.00 -6.37
C GLU A 107 9.61 5.90 -5.03
N TYR A 108 8.96 4.77 -4.77
CA TYR A 108 8.16 4.53 -3.58
C TYR A 108 8.72 3.38 -2.76
N ARG A 109 8.53 3.46 -1.45
CA ARG A 109 8.75 2.37 -0.51
C ARG A 109 7.45 2.04 0.20
N LEU A 110 7.02 0.79 0.09
CA LEU A 110 5.90 0.28 0.88
C LEU A 110 6.42 -0.37 2.16
N ILE A 111 5.97 0.12 3.31
CA ILE A 111 6.27 -0.42 4.63
C ILE A 111 5.04 -1.21 5.06
N ARG A 112 5.12 -2.54 5.01
CA ARG A 112 4.03 -3.42 5.45
C ARG A 112 4.01 -3.45 6.98
N CYS A 113 2.86 -3.18 7.61
CA CYS A 113 2.72 -3.13 9.07
C CYS A 113 1.83 -4.28 9.61
N GLY A 114 2.01 -4.63 10.89
CA GLY A 114 1.17 -5.63 11.56
C GLY A 114 1.32 -7.04 10.97
N PRO A 115 0.24 -7.80 10.76
CA PRO A 115 0.31 -9.17 10.24
C PRO A 115 0.79 -9.25 8.78
N TRP A 116 0.91 -8.10 8.12
CA TRP A 116 1.39 -7.95 6.74
C TRP A 116 2.90 -7.74 6.65
N ALA A 117 3.55 -7.42 7.77
CA ALA A 117 5.01 -7.34 7.85
C ALA A 117 5.56 -8.75 7.64
N GLY A 118 5.95 -9.07 6.41
CA GLY A 118 6.38 -10.42 6.06
C GLY A 118 7.44 -10.95 7.01
N SER A 119 7.27 -12.19 7.46
CA SER A 119 8.37 -13.03 7.91
C SER A 119 9.30 -13.20 6.70
N SER A 120 10.48 -12.59 6.74
CA SER A 120 11.55 -12.93 5.81
C SER A 120 11.75 -14.45 5.88
N GLY A 121 11.30 -15.18 4.86
CA GLY A 121 11.67 -16.58 4.66
C GLY A 121 13.14 -16.70 4.29
#